data_AF-A0A5K0VYC7-F1
#
_entry.id   AF-A0A5K0VYC7-F1
#
_cell.length_a   1.000
_cell.length_b   1.000
_cell.length_c   1.000
_cell.angle_alpha   90.00
_cell.angle_beta   90.00
_cell.angle_gamma   90.00
#
_symmetry.space_group_name_H-M   'P 1'
#
loop_
_entity.id
_entity.type
_entity.pdbx_description
1 polymer ?
#
loop_
_entity_poly.entity_id
_entity_poly.type
_entity_poly.pdbx_seq_one_letter_code
_entity_poly.pdbx_strand_id
1 'polypeptide(L)'
;NQATDSHNRITMPIARDEKFNFRAVYWNDLHGLLYNALPSETVLWGHQFLAFQPAHDKNSVKIQARIVESGNTVEIVGDLLVAADGSMSIIRHLLLPDCKL
;
A
#
# COMPACT_ATOMS: atom_id res chain seq x y z
N ASN A 1 -4.04 19.47 -9.94
CA ASN A 1 -3.72 20.66 -9.14
C ASN A 1 -4.87 21.67 -9.12
N GLN A 2 -6.10 21.24 -8.84
CA GLN A 2 -7.23 22.14 -8.68
C GLN A 2 -8.04 21.69 -7.46
N ALA A 3 -8.54 22.64 -6.69
CA ALA A 3 -9.48 22.41 -5.60
C ALA A 3 -10.81 23.02 -6.03
N THR A 4 -11.88 22.29 -5.80
CA THR A 4 -13.23 22.80 -5.98
C THR A 4 -13.82 23.05 -4.60
N ASP A 5 -14.13 24.30 -4.31
CA ASP A 5 -15.02 24.66 -3.21
C ASP A 5 -16.44 24.25 -3.61
N SER A 6 -16.96 23.21 -2.95
CA SER A 6 -18.28 22.65 -3.23
C SER A 6 -19.42 23.59 -2.83
N HIS A 7 -19.20 24.49 -1.87
CA HIS A 7 -20.19 25.45 -1.40
C HIS A 7 -20.38 26.58 -2.41
N ASN A 8 -19.26 27.18 -2.84
CA ASN A 8 -19.29 28.30 -3.78
C ASN A 8 -19.24 27.86 -5.25
N ARG A 9 -19.05 26.55 -5.50
CA ARG A 9 -18.85 25.96 -6.84
C ARG A 9 -17.69 26.59 -7.62
N ILE A 10 -16.68 27.07 -6.90
CA ILE A 10 -15.49 27.69 -7.50
C ILE A 10 -14.41 26.63 -7.58
N THR A 11 -13.85 26.43 -8.77
CA THR A 11 -12.67 25.60 -8.96
C THR A 11 -11.47 26.50 -9.18
N MET A 12 -10.43 26.33 -8.35
CA MET A 12 -9.21 27.12 -8.42
C MET A 12 -7.96 26.24 -8.54
N PRO A 13 -6.95 26.66 -9.33
CA PRO A 13 -5.68 25.97 -9.36
C PRO A 13 -4.96 26.11 -8.01
N ILE A 14 -4.63 24.99 -7.36
CA ILE A 14 -3.90 24.95 -6.07
C ILE A 14 -2.41 25.18 -6.30
N ALA A 15 -1.88 24.67 -7.43
CA ALA A 15 -0.49 24.81 -7.80
C ALA A 15 -0.35 24.80 -9.33
N ARG A 16 0.32 25.80 -9.88
CA ARG A 16 0.63 25.88 -11.31
C ARG A 16 2.12 25.55 -11.48
N ASP A 17 2.40 24.33 -11.88
CA ASP A 17 3.75 23.92 -12.28
C ASP A 17 3.76 23.82 -13.81
N GLU A 18 4.36 24.84 -14.44
CA GLU A 18 4.46 24.95 -15.90
C GLU A 18 5.40 23.91 -16.51
N LYS A 19 6.20 23.23 -15.69
CA LYS A 19 7.10 22.14 -16.09
C LYS A 19 6.58 20.76 -15.69
N PHE A 20 5.33 20.67 -15.22
CA PHE A 20 4.76 19.42 -14.72
C PHE A 20 4.52 18.43 -15.86
N ASN A 21 5.49 17.54 -16.07
CA ASN A 21 5.47 16.55 -17.13
C ASN A 21 4.63 15.34 -16.74
N PHE A 22 3.31 15.44 -16.87
CA PHE A 22 2.43 14.28 -16.75
C PHE A 22 2.89 13.17 -17.70
N ARG A 23 3.02 11.96 -17.17
CA ARG A 23 3.22 10.75 -17.96
C ARG A 23 1.97 9.90 -17.81
N ALA A 24 1.31 9.66 -18.93
CA ALA A 24 0.20 8.72 -19.00
C ALA A 24 0.75 7.39 -19.53
N VAL A 25 0.38 6.30 -18.88
CA VAL A 25 0.76 4.94 -19.23
C VAL A 25 -0.32 4.00 -18.73
N TYR A 26 -0.52 2.87 -19.40
CA TYR A 26 -1.41 1.84 -18.88
C TYR A 26 -0.82 1.25 -17.59
N TRP A 27 -1.68 1.01 -16.60
CA TRP A 27 -1.23 0.53 -15.29
C TRP A 27 -0.51 -0.82 -15.37
N ASN A 28 -0.99 -1.73 -16.21
CA ASN A 28 -0.34 -3.03 -16.42
C ASN A 28 1.09 -2.87 -16.94
N ASP A 29 1.33 -1.95 -17.87
CA ASP A 29 2.65 -1.71 -18.45
C ASP A 29 3.59 -1.13 -17.39
N LEU A 30 3.13 -0.11 -16.65
CA LEU A 30 3.91 0.48 -15.56
C LEU A 30 4.20 -0.54 -14.46
N HIS A 31 3.19 -1.30 -14.03
CA HIS A 31 3.34 -2.34 -13.02
C HIS A 31 4.34 -3.42 -13.46
N GLY A 32 4.27 -3.85 -14.73
CA GLY A 32 5.23 -4.80 -15.29
C GLY A 32 6.66 -4.27 -15.29
N LEU A 33 6.86 -3.00 -15.68
CA LEU A 33 8.16 -2.35 -15.65
C LEU A 33 8.72 -2.27 -14.22
N LEU A 34 7.89 -1.86 -13.25
CA LEU A 34 8.30 -1.77 -11.85
C LEU A 34 8.63 -3.15 -11.27
N TYR A 35 7.77 -4.13 -11.49
CA TYR A 35 7.97 -5.50 -11.02
C TYR A 35 9.25 -6.12 -11.57
N ASN A 36 9.48 -5.99 -12.88
CA ASN A 36 10.66 -6.55 -13.54
C ASN A 36 11.98 -5.86 -13.13
N ALA A 37 11.91 -4.67 -12.55
CA ALA A 37 13.08 -3.97 -12.03
C ALA A 37 13.49 -4.44 -10.61
N LEU A 38 12.63 -5.18 -9.92
CA LEU A 38 12.91 -5.68 -8.56
C LEU A 38 13.81 -6.93 -8.61
N PRO A 39 14.67 -7.14 -7.59
CA PRO A 39 15.34 -8.41 -7.41
C PRO A 39 14.36 -9.57 -7.34
N SER A 40 14.80 -10.75 -7.75
CA SER A 40 14.04 -11.99 -7.57
C SER A 40 13.63 -12.16 -6.11
N GLU A 41 12.46 -12.76 -5.88
CA GLU A 41 11.91 -13.05 -4.55
C GLU A 41 11.48 -11.82 -3.71
N THR A 42 11.60 -10.60 -4.24
CA THR A 42 11.11 -9.39 -3.56
C THR A 42 9.59 -9.41 -3.33
N VAL A 43 8.84 -9.95 -4.30
CA VAL A 43 7.37 -10.03 -4.22
C VAL A 43 6.96 -11.48 -4.05
N LEU A 44 6.30 -11.75 -2.94
CA LEU A 44 5.69 -13.05 -2.63
C LEU A 44 4.22 -13.03 -3.05
N TRP A 45 3.94 -13.46 -4.27
CA TRP A 45 2.56 -13.54 -4.77
C TRP A 45 1.73 -14.55 -4.00
N GLY A 46 0.41 -14.32 -3.94
CA GLY A 46 -0.52 -15.22 -3.25
C GLY A 46 -0.40 -15.23 -1.72
N HIS A 47 0.34 -14.29 -1.11
CA HIS A 47 0.42 -14.15 0.33
C HIS A 47 -0.58 -13.09 0.80
N GLN A 48 -1.66 -13.53 1.44
CA GLN A 48 -2.70 -12.66 1.97
C GLN A 48 -2.43 -12.36 3.44
N PHE A 49 -2.30 -11.08 3.77
CA PHE A 49 -2.13 -10.61 5.14
C PHE A 49 -3.30 -11.05 6.05
N LEU A 50 -2.99 -11.48 7.28
CA LEU A 50 -3.98 -11.84 8.32
C LEU A 50 -3.84 -10.98 9.57
N ALA A 51 -2.64 -10.92 10.14
CA ALA A 51 -2.38 -10.26 11.41
C ALA A 51 -0.92 -9.86 11.53
N PHE A 52 -0.63 -8.97 12.49
CA PHE A 52 0.72 -8.63 12.88
C PHE A 52 0.80 -8.42 14.39
N GLN A 53 1.99 -8.61 14.95
CA GLN A 53 2.28 -8.33 16.35
C GLN A 53 3.75 -7.94 16.52
N PRO A 54 4.10 -7.18 17.57
CA PRO A 54 5.49 -7.04 17.96
C PRO A 54 6.11 -8.41 18.23
N ALA A 55 7.35 -8.61 17.77
CA ALA A 55 8.11 -9.79 18.12
C ALA A 55 8.61 -9.72 19.57
N HIS A 56 9.16 -10.83 20.06
CA HIS A 56 9.55 -10.99 21.46
C HIS A 56 10.69 -10.06 21.88
N ASP A 57 11.50 -9.62 20.93
CA ASP A 57 12.60 -8.65 21.11
C ASP A 57 12.13 -7.18 21.06
N LYS A 58 10.86 -6.93 20.71
CA LYS A 58 10.23 -5.62 20.48
C LYS A 58 10.88 -4.75 19.39
N ASN A 59 11.92 -5.23 18.72
CA ASN A 59 12.61 -4.50 17.65
C ASN A 59 12.17 -4.98 16.27
N SER A 60 11.44 -6.08 16.21
CA SER A 60 10.86 -6.60 14.98
C SER A 60 9.34 -6.75 15.07
N VAL A 61 8.72 -6.86 13.90
CA VAL A 61 7.30 -7.14 13.71
C VAL A 61 7.19 -8.53 13.10
N LYS A 62 6.33 -9.35 13.69
CA LYS A 62 5.93 -10.62 13.13
C LYS A 62 4.60 -10.46 12.40
N ILE A 63 4.55 -10.96 11.18
CA ILE A 63 3.39 -10.93 10.28
C ILE A 63 2.92 -12.35 10.05
N GLN A 64 1.61 -12.56 10.09
CA GLN A 64 0.97 -13.79 9.67
C GLN A 64 0.32 -13.57 8.31
N ALA A 65 0.65 -14.44 7.36
CA ALA A 65 0.08 -14.41 6.02
C ALA A 65 -0.44 -15.80 5.63
N ARG A 66 -1.58 -15.86 4.94
CA ARG A 66 -2.11 -17.07 4.33
C ARG A 66 -1.59 -17.19 2.90
N ILE A 67 -1.04 -18.34 2.56
CA ILE A 67 -0.76 -18.69 1.16
C ILE A 67 -2.07 -19.14 0.52
N VAL A 68 -2.56 -18.40 -0.46
CA VAL A 68 -3.87 -18.64 -1.10
C VAL A 68 -3.96 -20.03 -1.71
N GLU A 69 -2.89 -20.49 -2.36
CA GLU A 69 -2.86 -21.79 -3.04
C GLU A 69 -2.98 -22.98 -2.07
N SER A 70 -2.21 -22.95 -0.98
CA SER A 70 -2.15 -24.07 -0.03
C SER A 70 -3.09 -23.93 1.17
N GLY A 71 -3.61 -22.72 1.41
CA GLY A 71 -4.37 -22.39 2.62
C GLY A 71 -3.51 -22.27 3.89
N ASN A 72 -2.22 -22.59 3.82
CA ASN A 72 -1.33 -22.59 4.97
C ASN A 72 -1.04 -21.16 5.45
N THR A 73 -0.92 -21.00 6.77
CA THR A 73 -0.42 -19.76 7.38
C THR A 73 1.09 -19.84 7.56
N VAL A 74 1.79 -18.80 7.13
CA VAL A 74 3.23 -18.62 7.33
C VAL A 74 3.49 -17.40 8.20
N GLU A 75 4.61 -17.42 8.93
CA GLU A 75 5.09 -16.28 9.70
C GLU A 75 6.27 -15.62 8.96
N ILE A 76 6.20 -14.29 8.82
CA ILE A 76 7.25 -13.46 8.24
C ILE A 76 7.71 -12.47 9.31
N VAL A 77 9.01 -12.35 9.52
CA VAL A 77 9.59 -11.44 10.51
C VAL A 77 10.41 -10.37 9.79
N GLY A 78 10.26 -9.12 10.21
CA GLY A 78 11.06 -8.01 9.70
C GLY A 78 11.07 -6.83 10.69
N ASP A 79 11.96 -5.86 10.46
CA ASP A 79 12.13 -4.74 11.38
C ASP A 79 11.00 -3.70 11.30
N LEU A 80 10.38 -3.56 10.12
CA LEU A 80 9.33 -2.58 9.85
C LEU A 80 8.24 -3.17 8.94
N LEU A 81 6.98 -2.97 9.32
CA LEU A 81 5.83 -3.22 8.47
C LEU A 81 5.37 -1.93 7.80
N VAL A 82 5.45 -1.87 6.47
CA VAL A 82 4.89 -0.77 5.66
C VAL A 82 3.55 -1.20 5.09
N ALA A 83 2.47 -0.58 5.53
CA ALA A 83 1.11 -0.84 5.06
C ALA A 83 0.83 -0.11 3.73
N ALA A 84 1.11 -0.78 2.61
CA ALA A 84 0.83 -0.30 1.25
C ALA A 84 -0.33 -1.06 0.58
N ASP A 85 -1.34 -1.46 1.35
CA ASP A 85 -2.46 -2.32 0.95
C ASP A 85 -3.69 -1.57 0.40
N GLY A 86 -3.53 -0.28 0.07
CA GLY A 86 -4.51 0.51 -0.68
C GLY A 86 -5.64 1.11 0.17
N SER A 87 -6.70 1.57 -0.51
CA SER A 87 -7.78 2.34 0.13
C SER A 87 -8.62 1.52 1.13
N MET A 88 -8.73 0.21 0.92
CA MET A 88 -9.42 -0.73 1.81
C MET A 88 -8.47 -1.42 2.79
N SER A 89 -7.42 -0.71 3.21
CA SER A 89 -6.36 -1.24 4.07
C SER A 89 -6.90 -1.95 5.32
N ILE A 90 -6.63 -3.25 5.41
CA ILE A 90 -6.95 -4.06 6.60
C ILE A 90 -6.06 -3.62 7.75
N ILE A 91 -4.79 -3.34 7.47
CA ILE A 91 -3.81 -2.92 8.49
C ILE A 91 -4.23 -1.60 9.12
N ARG A 92 -4.71 -0.63 8.33
CA ARG A 92 -5.29 0.61 8.86
C ARG A 92 -6.45 0.33 9.79
N HIS A 93 -7.38 -0.54 9.42
CA HIS A 93 -8.53 -0.86 10.28
C HIS A 93 -8.12 -1.55 11.59
N LEU A 94 -7.05 -2.34 11.59
CA LEU A 94 -6.51 -2.93 12.82
C LEU A 94 -5.82 -1.90 13.72
N LEU A 95 -5.14 -0.91 13.14
CA LEU A 95 -4.43 0.14 13.90
C LEU A 95 -5.32 1.30 14.34
N LEU A 96 -6.30 1.67 13.52
CA LEU A 96 -7.16 2.84 13.67
C LEU A 96 -8.62 2.46 13.37
N PRO A 97 -9.25 1.61 14.20
CA PRO A 97 -10.57 1.05 13.91
C PRO A 97 -11.67 2.10 13.75
N ASP A 98 -11.53 3.23 14.46
CA ASP A 98 -12.53 4.30 14.47
C ASP A 98 -12.29 5.39 13.41
N CYS A 99 -11.20 5.30 12.64
CA CYS A 99 -10.88 6.29 11.63
C CYS A 99 -11.72 6.06 10.37
N LYS A 100 -12.69 6.97 10.13
CA LYS A 100 -13.45 7.05 8.88
C LYS A 100 -12.79 8.09 7.97
N LEU A 101 -12.49 7.71 6.74
CA LEU A 101 -12.00 8.59 5.67
C LEU A 101 -13.16 9.25 4.93
#